data_AF-A0A1H7NRK1-F1
#
_entry.id   AF-A0A1H7NRK1-F1
#
_cell.length_a   1.000
_cell.length_b   1.000
_cell.length_c   1.000
_cell.angle_alpha   90.00
_cell.angle_beta   90.00
_cell.angle_gamma   90.00
#
_symmetry.space_group_name_H-M   'P 1'
#
loop_
_entity.id
_entity.type
_entity.pdbx_description
1 polymer ?
#
loop_
_entity_poly.entity_id
_entity_poly.type
_entity_poly.pdbx_seq_one_letter_code
_entity_poly.pdbx_strand_id
1 'polypeptide(L)'
;MKESNSRFSKEKKIAIGFTVAVHVIAITGLLFLGLTQPPEPTKTVKTVLVKPEDLVPPEPTPLVESDHSDTAHQNVQENVQQTNEPIQNAPVIPVAPAVPPPAQPKVEEPKSDLKAEQAAAVKAQQEAERKAAAEAQHQATQEANRKAKAEATQAKAKQEADRKAKAEADAKAKQEADRKAKAAAEVKAKQDADRKAKAEADAKAKQEADRKAKAAAEVKAKQDADRKAKAAADAKAKQEADAKARQEAQRKADAEAKERAEAEARESAAEKARQEAANKKAESKRIASSAKRDFEQKIKGAWRMPIGSSGQKATARVTLSDSGSVTSVIVNASDPDVKASVEQAVRAAAPYPMPSDPDARREARSFTSSFTVK
;
A
#
# COMPACT_ATOMS: atom_id res chain seq x y z
N MET A 1 -0.44 55.37 24.42
CA MET A 1 -1.38 54.21 24.41
C MET A 1 -0.98 53.06 23.47
N LYS A 2 0.31 52.88 23.09
CA LYS A 2 0.71 51.84 22.11
C LYS A 2 1.37 50.60 22.71
N GLU A 3 1.69 50.59 24.01
CA GLU A 3 2.48 49.50 24.63
C GLU A 3 1.64 48.39 25.26
N SER A 4 0.39 48.65 25.65
CA SER A 4 -0.48 47.65 26.30
C SER A 4 -0.96 46.54 25.35
N ASN A 5 -1.07 46.83 24.05
CA ASN A 5 -1.59 45.85 23.07
C ASN A 5 -0.55 44.78 22.67
N SER A 6 0.75 45.07 22.87
CA SER A 6 1.85 44.16 22.53
C SER A 6 2.05 43.05 23.58
N ARG A 7 1.90 43.39 24.87
CA ARG A 7 2.01 42.39 25.96
C ARG A 7 0.86 41.38 25.94
N PHE A 8 -0.37 41.86 25.71
CA PHE A 8 -1.56 41.00 25.60
C PHE A 8 -1.47 39.98 24.46
N SER A 9 -0.79 40.31 23.34
CA SER A 9 -0.58 39.38 22.22
C SER A 9 0.44 38.30 22.55
N LYS A 10 1.49 38.62 23.33
CA LYS A 10 2.52 37.64 23.72
C LYS A 10 1.97 36.64 24.74
N GLU A 11 1.22 37.11 25.73
CA GLU A 11 0.58 36.25 26.74
C GLU A 11 -0.46 35.30 26.12
N LYS A 12 -1.27 35.79 25.17
CA LYS A 12 -2.22 34.94 24.42
C LYS A 12 -1.53 33.88 23.57
N LYS A 13 -0.38 34.18 22.96
CA LYS A 13 0.40 33.19 22.18
C LYS A 13 0.99 32.10 23.07
N ILE A 14 1.47 32.47 24.26
CA ILE A 14 2.01 31.52 25.24
C ILE A 14 0.89 30.63 25.80
N ALA A 15 -0.28 31.19 26.08
CA ALA A 15 -1.44 30.44 26.57
C ALA A 15 -1.95 29.41 25.54
N ILE A 16 -2.06 29.80 24.26
CA ILE A 16 -2.49 28.88 23.20
C ILE A 16 -1.45 27.75 23.03
N GLY A 17 -0.16 28.07 23.04
CA GLY A 17 0.91 27.07 22.95
C GLY A 17 0.86 26.02 24.07
N PHE A 18 0.57 26.44 25.31
CA PHE A 18 0.44 25.52 26.43
C PHE A 18 -0.78 24.59 26.29
N THR A 19 -1.93 25.13 25.86
CA THR A 19 -3.14 24.30 25.65
C THR A 19 -2.94 23.25 24.57
N VAL A 20 -2.27 23.59 23.48
CA VAL A 20 -1.99 22.64 22.39
C VAL A 20 -0.99 21.57 22.86
N ALA A 21 0.05 21.95 23.60
CA ALA A 21 1.03 21.00 24.13
C ALA A 21 0.39 19.99 25.10
N VAL A 22 -0.49 20.45 25.99
CA VAL A 22 -1.22 19.58 26.93
C VAL A 22 -2.13 18.59 26.20
N HIS A 23 -2.85 19.04 25.16
CA HIS A 23 -3.73 18.16 24.39
C HIS A 23 -2.95 17.12 23.57
N VAL A 24 -1.79 17.49 23.02
CA VAL A 24 -0.92 16.52 22.32
C VAL A 24 -0.42 15.46 23.29
N ILE A 25 0.05 15.84 24.48
CA ILE A 25 0.51 14.88 25.50
C ILE A 25 -0.65 13.98 25.96
N ALA A 26 -1.85 14.52 26.14
CA ALA A 26 -3.04 13.75 26.50
C ALA A 26 -3.43 12.72 25.42
N ILE A 27 -3.43 13.12 24.14
CA ILE A 27 -3.75 12.20 23.02
C ILE A 27 -2.67 11.12 22.89
N THR A 28 -1.40 11.49 23.04
CA THR A 28 -0.29 10.54 22.96
C THR A 28 -0.30 9.57 24.15
N GLY A 29 -0.64 10.06 25.35
CA GLY A 29 -0.84 9.26 26.54
C GLY A 29 -2.03 8.29 26.41
N LEU A 30 -3.13 8.72 25.80
CA LEU A 30 -4.33 7.89 25.58
C LEU A 30 -4.10 6.80 24.52
N LEU A 31 -3.28 7.10 23.51
CA LEU A 31 -2.79 6.11 22.53
C LEU A 31 -1.82 5.10 23.17
N PHE A 32 -1.02 5.51 24.17
CA PHE A 32 -0.06 4.63 24.84
C PHE A 32 -0.66 3.82 26.01
N LEU A 33 -1.73 4.31 26.65
CA LEU A 33 -2.45 3.61 27.74
C LEU A 33 -3.51 2.59 27.26
N GLY A 34 -3.64 2.34 25.97
CA GLY A 34 -4.34 1.16 25.46
C GLY A 34 -5.86 1.10 25.63
N LEU A 35 -6.54 2.23 25.88
CA LEU A 35 -8.01 2.26 26.05
C LEU A 35 -8.81 2.46 24.75
N THR A 36 -8.16 2.53 23.59
CA THR A 36 -8.86 2.54 22.31
C THR A 36 -8.84 1.14 21.70
N GLN A 37 -9.86 0.34 22.02
CA GLN A 37 -10.16 -0.87 21.28
C GLN A 37 -10.36 -0.48 19.80
N PRO A 38 -9.50 -0.94 18.87
CA PRO A 38 -9.66 -0.60 17.46
C PRO A 38 -10.96 -1.22 16.94
N PRO A 39 -11.71 -0.54 16.06
CA PRO A 39 -12.93 -1.10 15.50
C PRO A 39 -12.61 -2.42 14.77
N GLU A 40 -13.35 -3.48 15.10
CA GLU A 40 -13.17 -4.78 14.49
C GLU A 40 -13.36 -4.69 12.96
N PRO A 41 -12.43 -5.25 12.16
CA PRO A 41 -12.60 -5.28 10.73
C PRO A 41 -13.81 -6.17 10.37
N THR A 42 -14.69 -5.65 9.52
CA THR A 42 -15.82 -6.39 8.94
C THR A 42 -15.31 -7.70 8.32
N LYS A 43 -15.91 -8.82 8.73
CA LYS A 43 -15.59 -10.17 8.20
C LYS A 43 -15.75 -10.19 6.68
N THR A 44 -14.65 -10.42 5.97
CA THR A 44 -14.66 -10.61 4.52
C THR A 44 -15.25 -11.98 4.20
N VAL A 45 -16.35 -11.99 3.44
CA VAL A 45 -16.94 -13.22 2.90
C VAL A 45 -15.95 -13.80 1.89
N LYS A 46 -15.35 -14.96 2.20
CA LYS A 46 -14.50 -15.68 1.25
C LYS A 46 -15.38 -16.39 0.23
N THR A 47 -15.63 -15.77 -0.90
CA THR A 47 -16.11 -16.49 -2.10
C THR A 47 -14.94 -17.30 -2.64
N VAL A 48 -14.89 -18.58 -2.26
CA VAL A 48 -13.99 -19.56 -2.86
C VAL A 48 -14.51 -19.84 -4.26
N LEU A 49 -13.83 -19.31 -5.28
CA LEU A 49 -14.02 -19.74 -6.66
C LEU A 49 -13.33 -21.09 -6.81
N VAL A 50 -14.07 -22.16 -6.54
CA VAL A 50 -13.67 -23.54 -6.78
C VAL A 50 -13.45 -23.68 -8.29
N LYS A 51 -12.20 -23.95 -8.69
CA LYS A 51 -11.86 -24.33 -10.07
C LYS A 51 -12.23 -25.82 -10.25
N PRO A 52 -12.75 -26.23 -11.42
CA PRO A 52 -13.20 -27.61 -11.66
C PRO A 52 -12.08 -28.65 -11.71
N GLU A 53 -10.82 -28.29 -11.45
CA GLU A 53 -9.66 -29.20 -11.53
C GLU A 53 -9.19 -29.75 -10.18
N ASP A 54 -9.73 -29.28 -9.04
CA ASP A 54 -9.37 -29.78 -7.69
C ASP A 54 -10.37 -30.84 -7.13
N LEU A 55 -11.28 -31.36 -7.96
CA LEU A 55 -12.18 -32.46 -7.59
C LEU A 55 -11.45 -33.80 -7.76
N VAL A 56 -10.84 -34.29 -6.67
CA VAL A 56 -10.34 -35.66 -6.57
C VAL A 56 -11.52 -36.62 -6.81
N PRO A 57 -11.41 -37.60 -7.74
CA PRO A 57 -12.48 -38.57 -7.96
C PRO A 57 -12.69 -39.41 -6.68
N PRO A 58 -13.95 -39.64 -6.25
CA PRO A 58 -14.20 -40.40 -5.03
C PRO A 58 -13.84 -41.88 -5.23
N GLU A 59 -13.10 -42.45 -4.27
CA GLU A 59 -12.91 -43.90 -4.16
C GLU A 59 -14.24 -44.61 -3.87
N PRO A 60 -14.50 -45.79 -4.47
CA PRO A 60 -15.73 -46.53 -4.24
C PRO A 60 -15.68 -47.23 -2.88
N THR A 61 -16.62 -46.91 -1.98
CA THR A 61 -16.92 -47.72 -0.80
C THR A 61 -18.41 -48.09 -0.75
N PRO A 62 -18.75 -49.32 -0.30
CA PRO A 62 -19.95 -50.03 -0.71
C PRO A 62 -21.18 -49.79 0.18
N LEU A 63 -22.34 -50.11 -0.42
CA LEU A 63 -23.67 -50.40 0.12
C LEU A 63 -23.97 -50.00 1.58
N VAL A 64 -24.92 -49.09 1.74
CA VAL A 64 -25.98 -49.22 2.76
C VAL A 64 -27.32 -48.88 2.13
N GLU A 65 -28.19 -49.87 2.21
CA GLU A 65 -29.59 -49.96 1.81
C GLU A 65 -30.50 -49.17 2.79
N SER A 66 -31.80 -49.13 2.49
CA SER A 66 -32.93 -48.53 3.26
C SER A 66 -33.29 -47.08 2.90
N ASP A 67 -34.54 -46.66 2.78
CA ASP A 67 -35.82 -47.34 2.59
C ASP A 67 -36.84 -46.26 2.17
N HIS A 68 -37.79 -46.66 1.33
CA HIS A 68 -39.15 -46.14 1.11
C HIS A 68 -39.50 -44.63 1.14
N SER A 69 -40.03 -44.13 0.02
CA SER A 69 -41.45 -43.75 -0.20
C SER A 69 -41.59 -43.01 -1.56
N ASP A 70 -42.26 -43.58 -2.56
CA ASP A 70 -43.69 -43.33 -2.87
C ASP A 70 -43.96 -41.82 -3.09
N THR A 71 -44.19 -41.29 -4.29
CA THR A 71 -45.24 -41.65 -5.25
C THR A 71 -44.83 -41.22 -6.67
N ALA A 72 -44.94 -42.15 -7.63
CA ALA A 72 -44.90 -41.86 -9.06
C ALA A 72 -46.25 -41.28 -9.50
N HIS A 73 -46.26 -40.20 -10.29
CA HIS A 73 -47.37 -39.89 -11.19
C HIS A 73 -46.84 -39.73 -12.61
N GLN A 74 -47.48 -40.51 -13.47
CA GLN A 74 -47.22 -40.78 -14.88
C GLN A 74 -48.31 -40.07 -15.69
N ASN A 75 -47.97 -39.45 -16.82
CA ASN A 75 -48.90 -39.05 -17.88
C ASN A 75 -48.03 -38.80 -19.13
N VAL A 76 -47.89 -39.65 -20.16
CA VAL A 76 -48.83 -40.34 -21.07
C VAL A 76 -49.77 -39.39 -21.82
N GLN A 77 -49.59 -39.36 -23.15
CA GLN A 77 -50.59 -39.31 -24.24
C GLN A 77 -49.97 -38.61 -25.48
N GLU A 78 -50.16 -39.03 -26.73
CA GLU A 78 -50.68 -40.26 -27.32
C GLU A 78 -50.33 -40.23 -28.81
N ASN A 79 -50.01 -41.39 -29.37
CA ASN A 79 -49.86 -41.65 -30.79
C ASN A 79 -51.20 -42.16 -31.32
N VAL A 80 -51.72 -41.65 -32.44
CA VAL A 80 -52.72 -42.39 -33.23
C VAL A 80 -52.45 -42.24 -34.73
N GLN A 81 -52.46 -43.42 -35.37
CA GLN A 81 -52.27 -43.77 -36.77
C GLN A 81 -53.53 -43.61 -37.64
N GLN A 82 -53.32 -43.77 -38.97
CA GLN A 82 -54.25 -44.38 -39.95
C GLN A 82 -55.45 -43.52 -40.42
N THR A 83 -55.99 -43.58 -41.65
CA THR A 83 -55.92 -44.56 -42.75
C THR A 83 -56.56 -43.97 -44.05
N ASN A 84 -56.17 -44.52 -45.21
CA ASN A 84 -56.97 -44.81 -46.42
C ASN A 84 -57.38 -43.75 -47.48
N GLU A 85 -56.89 -43.96 -48.73
CA GLU A 85 -57.70 -43.96 -49.98
C GLU A 85 -58.62 -45.22 -50.03
N PRO A 86 -59.50 -45.54 -51.04
CA PRO A 86 -59.73 -44.97 -52.39
C PRO A 86 -61.22 -45.03 -52.90
N ILE A 87 -61.42 -44.80 -54.23
CA ILE A 87 -62.32 -45.52 -55.18
C ILE A 87 -63.50 -44.76 -55.88
N GLN A 88 -63.39 -44.74 -57.23
CA GLN A 88 -64.37 -44.89 -58.34
C GLN A 88 -65.77 -44.28 -58.32
N ASN A 89 -66.15 -43.63 -59.44
CA ASN A 89 -67.12 -44.19 -60.41
C ASN A 89 -67.31 -43.29 -61.65
N ALA A 90 -67.11 -43.86 -62.84
CA ALA A 90 -67.89 -43.53 -64.04
C ALA A 90 -69.25 -44.28 -63.91
N PRO A 91 -70.35 -43.99 -64.65
CA PRO A 91 -70.41 -44.25 -66.10
C PRO A 91 -71.49 -43.50 -66.95
N VAL A 92 -71.53 -43.90 -68.23
CA VAL A 92 -72.63 -43.98 -69.24
C VAL A 92 -73.12 -42.78 -70.09
N ILE A 93 -73.04 -43.03 -71.42
CA ILE A 93 -73.80 -42.48 -72.55
C ILE A 93 -75.08 -43.35 -72.73
N PRO A 94 -76.23 -42.83 -73.21
CA PRO A 94 -76.73 -43.23 -74.55
C PRO A 94 -77.42 -42.04 -75.29
N VAL A 95 -77.16 -41.80 -76.58
CA VAL A 95 -77.87 -42.29 -77.79
C VAL A 95 -79.38 -41.96 -77.87
N ALA A 96 -79.72 -41.23 -78.95
CA ALA A 96 -80.99 -40.98 -79.70
C ALA A 96 -82.11 -42.05 -79.56
N PRO A 97 -83.41 -41.85 -79.95
CA PRO A 97 -83.86 -41.25 -81.23
C PRO A 97 -85.30 -40.62 -81.33
N ALA A 98 -85.55 -40.03 -82.51
CA ALA A 98 -86.77 -39.98 -83.36
C ALA A 98 -88.22 -39.99 -82.81
N VAL A 99 -89.01 -38.98 -83.25
CA VAL A 99 -90.28 -39.01 -84.07
C VAL A 99 -91.27 -40.16 -83.79
N PRO A 100 -92.62 -39.98 -83.61
CA PRO A 100 -93.57 -39.65 -84.72
C PRO A 100 -94.96 -39.01 -84.36
N PRO A 101 -95.84 -38.73 -85.37
CA PRO A 101 -97.13 -37.99 -85.30
C PRO A 101 -98.32 -38.99 -85.11
N PRO A 102 -99.62 -38.82 -85.52
CA PRO A 102 -100.38 -37.75 -86.22
C PRO A 102 -101.83 -37.49 -85.67
N ALA A 103 -102.57 -36.54 -86.28
CA ALA A 103 -104.03 -36.63 -86.46
C ALA A 103 -104.55 -35.59 -87.49
N GLN A 104 -105.35 -36.08 -88.45
CA GLN A 104 -106.11 -35.35 -89.47
C GLN A 104 -107.47 -34.86 -88.90
N PRO A 105 -108.28 -34.04 -89.61
CA PRO A 105 -109.19 -34.52 -90.69
C PRO A 105 -109.22 -33.56 -91.92
N LYS A 106 -109.32 -34.02 -93.18
CA LYS A 106 -110.51 -34.37 -94.00
C LYS A 106 -111.56 -33.24 -94.08
N VAL A 107 -111.92 -32.70 -95.25
CA VAL A 107 -113.06 -33.15 -96.10
C VAL A 107 -113.10 -32.39 -97.47
N GLU A 108 -113.36 -33.17 -98.54
CA GLU A 108 -114.09 -32.99 -99.84
C GLU A 108 -113.91 -31.83 -100.87
N GLU A 109 -113.50 -32.24 -102.09
CA GLU A 109 -113.97 -32.02 -103.50
C GLU A 109 -115.06 -30.97 -103.90
N PRO A 110 -115.29 -30.65 -105.22
CA PRO A 110 -114.47 -30.76 -106.46
C PRO A 110 -114.63 -29.62 -107.54
N LYS A 111 -113.81 -29.73 -108.63
CA LYS A 111 -113.98 -29.25 -110.05
C LYS A 111 -113.96 -27.73 -110.35
N SER A 112 -113.44 -27.18 -111.45
CA SER A 112 -112.81 -27.67 -112.69
C SER A 112 -112.21 -26.47 -113.49
N ASP A 113 -111.12 -26.71 -114.22
CA ASP A 113 -110.66 -26.07 -115.48
C ASP A 113 -110.28 -24.57 -115.57
N LEU A 114 -109.08 -24.17 -115.09
CA LEU A 114 -108.27 -23.01 -115.57
C LEU A 114 -106.75 -23.17 -115.26
N LYS A 115 -106.21 -24.39 -115.33
CA LYS A 115 -104.98 -24.81 -114.60
C LYS A 115 -103.63 -24.71 -115.35
N ALA A 116 -103.57 -24.22 -116.57
CA ALA A 116 -102.31 -24.21 -117.35
C ALA A 116 -101.48 -22.92 -117.22
N GLU A 117 -102.12 -21.76 -117.00
CA GLU A 117 -101.41 -20.46 -117.01
C GLU A 117 -100.97 -20.00 -115.59
N GLN A 118 -101.72 -20.37 -114.55
CA GLN A 118 -101.37 -20.09 -113.16
C GLN A 118 -100.23 -20.99 -112.63
N ALA A 119 -100.03 -22.19 -113.20
CA ALA A 119 -98.94 -23.10 -112.81
C ALA A 119 -97.55 -22.59 -113.23
N ALA A 120 -97.47 -21.84 -114.34
CA ALA A 120 -96.21 -21.23 -114.80
C ALA A 120 -95.83 -20.00 -113.94
N ALA A 121 -96.81 -19.16 -113.59
CA ALA A 121 -96.61 -17.98 -112.74
C ALA A 121 -96.19 -18.36 -111.30
N VAL A 122 -96.83 -19.39 -110.71
CA VAL A 122 -96.50 -19.86 -109.35
C VAL A 122 -95.10 -20.49 -109.29
N LYS A 123 -94.66 -21.19 -110.35
CA LYS A 123 -93.32 -21.79 -110.40
C LYS A 123 -92.21 -20.73 -110.53
N ALA A 124 -92.45 -19.67 -111.31
CA ALA A 124 -91.53 -18.53 -111.42
C ALA A 124 -91.44 -17.73 -110.11
N GLN A 125 -92.56 -17.52 -109.40
CA GLN A 125 -92.57 -16.91 -108.08
C GLN A 125 -91.83 -17.77 -107.04
N GLN A 126 -92.08 -19.08 -106.99
CA GLN A 126 -91.38 -19.96 -106.05
C GLN A 126 -89.87 -20.01 -106.26
N GLU A 127 -89.39 -19.94 -107.51
CA GLU A 127 -87.95 -19.93 -107.78
C GLU A 127 -87.29 -18.60 -107.40
N ALA A 128 -87.98 -17.47 -107.65
CA ALA A 128 -87.55 -16.15 -107.19
C ALA A 128 -87.53 -16.05 -105.65
N GLU A 129 -88.55 -16.59 -104.99
CA GLU A 129 -88.67 -16.61 -103.52
C GLU A 129 -87.64 -17.56 -102.88
N ARG A 130 -87.34 -18.71 -103.50
CA ARG A 130 -86.24 -19.59 -103.05
C ARG A 130 -84.87 -18.94 -103.21
N LYS A 131 -84.61 -18.21 -104.29
CA LYS A 131 -83.35 -17.46 -104.44
C LYS A 131 -83.24 -16.33 -103.43
N ALA A 132 -84.31 -15.55 -103.22
CA ALA A 132 -84.34 -14.48 -102.22
C ALA A 132 -84.18 -15.03 -100.80
N ALA A 133 -84.83 -16.15 -100.47
CA ALA A 133 -84.69 -16.82 -99.18
C ALA A 133 -83.29 -17.39 -98.97
N ALA A 134 -82.68 -18.01 -99.99
CA ALA A 134 -81.32 -18.53 -99.91
C ALA A 134 -80.27 -17.41 -99.76
N GLU A 135 -80.46 -16.28 -100.46
CA GLU A 135 -79.58 -15.12 -100.34
C GLU A 135 -79.73 -14.42 -98.97
N ALA A 136 -80.96 -14.27 -98.48
CA ALA A 136 -81.23 -13.77 -97.13
C ALA A 136 -80.64 -14.68 -96.05
N GLN A 137 -80.73 -16.01 -96.22
CA GLN A 137 -80.18 -16.97 -95.27
C GLN A 137 -78.64 -16.98 -95.31
N HIS A 138 -78.03 -16.84 -96.49
CA HIS A 138 -76.58 -16.70 -96.62
C HIS A 138 -76.07 -15.38 -96.03
N GLN A 139 -76.78 -14.26 -96.23
CA GLN A 139 -76.44 -12.98 -95.61
C GLN A 139 -76.58 -13.03 -94.08
N ALA A 140 -77.69 -13.59 -93.57
CA ALA A 140 -77.89 -13.76 -92.12
C ALA A 140 -76.81 -14.66 -91.48
N THR A 141 -76.40 -15.72 -92.17
CA THR A 141 -75.34 -16.62 -91.69
C THR A 141 -73.96 -15.95 -91.73
N GLN A 142 -73.66 -15.17 -92.78
CA GLN A 142 -72.42 -14.38 -92.89
C GLN A 142 -72.35 -13.30 -91.81
N GLU A 143 -73.45 -12.60 -91.54
CA GLU A 143 -73.51 -11.58 -90.49
C GLU A 143 -73.40 -12.18 -89.09
N ALA A 144 -74.09 -13.29 -88.82
CA ALA A 144 -73.96 -14.03 -87.57
C ALA A 144 -72.53 -14.55 -87.36
N ASN A 145 -71.87 -15.06 -88.40
CA ASN A 145 -70.48 -15.54 -88.33
C ASN A 145 -69.50 -14.36 -88.13
N ARG A 146 -69.69 -13.23 -88.82
CA ARG A 146 -68.87 -12.02 -88.61
C ARG A 146 -69.01 -11.49 -87.18
N LYS A 147 -70.24 -11.44 -86.64
CA LYS A 147 -70.50 -10.99 -85.28
C LYS A 147 -69.89 -11.95 -84.24
N ALA A 148 -70.07 -13.26 -84.41
CA ALA A 148 -69.46 -14.27 -83.54
C ALA A 148 -67.93 -14.22 -83.58
N LYS A 149 -67.33 -14.00 -84.76
CA LYS A 149 -65.88 -13.86 -84.90
C LYS A 149 -65.35 -12.56 -84.29
N ALA A 150 -66.10 -11.45 -84.40
CA ALA A 150 -65.75 -10.17 -83.78
C ALA A 150 -65.88 -10.21 -82.25
N GLU A 151 -66.90 -10.90 -81.70
CA GLU A 151 -67.04 -11.11 -80.25
C GLU A 151 -65.94 -12.05 -79.72
N ALA A 152 -65.59 -13.10 -80.47
CA ALA A 152 -64.49 -14.00 -80.10
C ALA A 152 -63.11 -13.32 -80.13
N THR A 153 -62.84 -12.43 -81.09
CA THR A 153 -61.59 -11.66 -81.12
C THR A 153 -61.56 -10.60 -80.02
N GLN A 154 -62.68 -9.92 -79.74
CA GLN A 154 -62.76 -8.96 -78.63
C GLN A 154 -62.58 -9.65 -77.26
N ALA A 155 -63.18 -10.82 -77.05
CA ALA A 155 -63.02 -11.60 -75.82
C ALA A 155 -61.57 -12.07 -75.63
N LYS A 156 -60.91 -12.55 -76.69
CA LYS A 156 -59.47 -12.90 -76.65
C LYS A 156 -58.59 -11.69 -76.35
N ALA A 157 -58.85 -10.54 -76.99
CA ALA A 157 -58.08 -9.32 -76.75
C ALA A 157 -58.23 -8.80 -75.31
N LYS A 158 -59.44 -8.86 -74.72
CA LYS A 158 -59.66 -8.52 -73.31
C LYS A 158 -58.94 -9.50 -72.37
N GLN A 159 -59.02 -10.80 -72.64
CA GLN A 159 -58.35 -11.81 -71.81
C GLN A 159 -56.81 -11.70 -71.88
N GLU A 160 -56.26 -11.36 -73.03
CA GLU A 160 -54.82 -11.14 -73.21
C GLU A 160 -54.36 -9.85 -72.53
N ALA A 161 -55.15 -8.77 -72.61
CA ALA A 161 -54.89 -7.53 -71.89
C ALA A 161 -54.94 -7.72 -70.37
N ASP A 162 -55.94 -8.42 -69.83
CA ASP A 162 -56.04 -8.74 -68.40
C ASP A 162 -54.89 -9.64 -67.93
N ARG A 163 -54.50 -10.64 -68.71
CA ARG A 163 -53.33 -11.48 -68.40
C ARG A 163 -52.03 -10.68 -68.38
N LYS A 164 -51.83 -9.79 -69.35
CA LYS A 164 -50.63 -8.93 -69.41
C LYS A 164 -50.59 -7.94 -68.25
N ALA A 165 -51.73 -7.31 -67.92
CA ALA A 165 -51.83 -6.40 -66.79
C ALA A 165 -51.57 -7.10 -65.45
N LYS A 166 -52.13 -8.30 -65.25
CA LYS A 166 -51.91 -9.10 -64.04
C LYS A 166 -50.46 -9.58 -63.93
N ALA A 167 -49.85 -10.01 -65.04
CA ALA A 167 -48.43 -10.41 -65.07
C ALA A 167 -47.48 -9.23 -64.80
N GLU A 168 -47.74 -8.04 -65.37
CA GLU A 168 -46.95 -6.84 -65.07
C GLU A 168 -47.11 -6.38 -63.61
N ALA A 169 -48.32 -6.46 -63.04
CA ALA A 169 -48.56 -6.12 -61.64
C ALA A 169 -47.84 -7.08 -60.68
N ASP A 170 -47.90 -8.40 -60.94
CA ASP A 170 -47.23 -9.42 -60.14
C ASP A 170 -45.70 -9.29 -60.24
N ALA A 171 -45.18 -9.05 -61.45
CA ALA A 171 -43.75 -8.80 -61.67
C ALA A 171 -43.25 -7.54 -60.94
N LYS A 172 -44.01 -6.43 -60.96
CA LYS A 172 -43.69 -5.22 -60.20
C LYS A 172 -43.71 -5.47 -58.70
N ALA A 173 -44.75 -6.13 -58.19
CA ALA A 173 -44.87 -6.45 -56.76
C ALA A 173 -43.70 -7.33 -56.27
N LYS A 174 -43.32 -8.34 -57.06
CA LYS A 174 -42.20 -9.24 -56.75
C LYS A 174 -40.85 -8.52 -56.80
N GLN A 175 -40.64 -7.64 -57.79
CA GLN A 175 -39.43 -6.83 -57.89
C GLN A 175 -39.29 -5.81 -56.75
N GLU A 176 -40.39 -5.20 -56.32
CA GLU A 176 -40.40 -4.25 -55.22
C GLU A 176 -40.18 -4.95 -53.86
N ALA A 177 -40.78 -6.12 -53.66
CA ALA A 177 -40.52 -6.98 -52.51
C ALA A 177 -39.06 -7.44 -52.42
N ASP A 178 -38.47 -7.89 -53.53
CA ASP A 178 -37.06 -8.32 -53.58
C ASP A 178 -36.10 -7.15 -53.31
N ARG A 179 -36.37 -5.97 -53.88
CA ARG A 179 -35.61 -4.73 -53.60
C ARG A 179 -35.70 -4.33 -52.13
N LYS A 180 -36.89 -4.37 -51.53
CA LYS A 180 -37.09 -3.99 -50.13
C LYS A 180 -36.42 -5.01 -49.19
N ALA A 181 -36.47 -6.30 -49.51
CA ALA A 181 -35.79 -7.34 -48.76
C ALA A 181 -34.25 -7.20 -48.82
N LYS A 182 -33.69 -6.96 -50.01
CA LYS A 182 -32.24 -6.73 -50.18
C LYS A 182 -31.77 -5.45 -49.48
N ALA A 183 -32.52 -4.36 -49.60
CA ALA A 183 -32.19 -3.10 -48.91
C ALA A 183 -32.23 -3.27 -47.37
N ALA A 184 -33.25 -3.97 -46.84
CA ALA A 184 -33.34 -4.26 -45.40
C ALA A 184 -32.20 -5.17 -44.92
N ALA A 185 -31.82 -6.19 -45.70
CA ALA A 185 -30.71 -7.07 -45.38
C ALA A 185 -29.37 -6.33 -45.40
N GLU A 186 -29.14 -5.44 -46.38
CA GLU A 186 -27.91 -4.65 -46.47
C GLU A 186 -27.79 -3.63 -45.33
N VAL A 187 -28.88 -2.96 -44.95
CA VAL A 187 -28.91 -2.03 -43.81
C VAL A 187 -28.65 -2.78 -42.50
N LYS A 188 -29.24 -3.96 -42.31
CA LYS A 188 -29.01 -4.78 -41.12
C LYS A 188 -27.58 -5.29 -41.04
N ALA A 189 -27.02 -5.76 -42.16
CA ALA A 189 -25.63 -6.20 -42.23
C ALA A 189 -24.64 -5.07 -41.95
N LYS A 190 -24.88 -3.85 -42.47
CA LYS A 190 -24.08 -2.67 -42.15
C LYS A 190 -24.20 -2.28 -40.67
N GLN A 191 -25.40 -2.26 -40.09
CA GLN A 191 -25.57 -1.96 -38.67
C GLN A 191 -24.89 -2.98 -37.75
N ASP A 192 -24.99 -4.28 -38.05
CA ASP A 192 -24.35 -5.32 -37.25
C ASP A 192 -22.82 -5.25 -37.37
N ALA A 193 -22.29 -4.97 -38.57
CA ALA A 193 -20.86 -4.75 -38.79
C ALA A 193 -20.34 -3.51 -38.02
N ASP A 194 -21.05 -2.39 -38.07
CA ASP A 194 -20.70 -1.17 -37.33
C ASP A 194 -20.78 -1.40 -35.81
N ARG A 195 -21.83 -2.08 -35.31
CA ARG A 195 -21.94 -2.43 -33.89
C ARG A 195 -20.79 -3.32 -33.43
N LYS A 196 -20.44 -4.33 -34.22
CA LYS A 196 -19.34 -5.25 -33.88
C LYS A 196 -18.00 -4.52 -33.89
N ALA A 197 -17.73 -3.70 -34.90
CA ALA A 197 -16.51 -2.90 -34.99
C ALA A 197 -16.38 -1.91 -33.82
N LYS A 198 -17.48 -1.23 -33.45
CA LYS A 198 -17.50 -0.30 -32.32
C LYS A 198 -17.32 -1.02 -30.98
N ALA A 199 -17.94 -2.19 -30.80
CA ALA A 199 -17.78 -3.00 -29.59
C ALA A 199 -16.35 -3.55 -29.43
N GLU A 200 -15.72 -4.03 -30.51
CA GLU A 200 -14.33 -4.48 -30.48
C GLU A 200 -13.36 -3.31 -30.21
N ALA A 201 -13.59 -2.14 -30.81
CA ALA A 201 -12.77 -0.96 -30.56
C ALA A 201 -12.86 -0.48 -29.09
N ASP A 202 -14.07 -0.44 -28.52
CA ASP A 202 -14.29 -0.05 -27.12
C ASP A 202 -13.67 -1.08 -26.15
N ALA A 203 -13.87 -2.38 -26.42
CA ALA A 203 -13.26 -3.45 -25.63
C ALA A 203 -11.72 -3.38 -25.64
N LYS A 204 -11.13 -3.13 -26.81
CA LYS A 204 -9.67 -3.01 -26.96
C LYS A 204 -9.13 -1.77 -26.26
N ALA A 205 -9.80 -0.63 -26.40
CA ALA A 205 -9.44 0.61 -25.70
C ALA A 205 -9.53 0.47 -24.18
N LYS A 206 -10.58 -0.20 -23.67
CA LYS A 206 -10.75 -0.45 -22.24
C LYS A 206 -9.68 -1.40 -21.69
N GLN A 207 -9.35 -2.46 -22.44
CA GLN A 207 -8.30 -3.41 -22.06
C GLN A 207 -6.91 -2.74 -22.04
N GLU A 208 -6.62 -1.87 -23.01
CA GLU A 208 -5.35 -1.14 -23.08
C GLU A 208 -5.23 -0.12 -21.95
N ALA A 209 -6.31 0.61 -21.64
CA ALA A 209 -6.38 1.53 -20.52
C ALA A 209 -6.17 0.82 -19.16
N ASP A 210 -6.82 -0.33 -18.94
CA ASP A 210 -6.68 -1.12 -17.72
C ASP A 210 -5.24 -1.68 -17.59
N ARG A 211 -4.67 -2.21 -18.67
CA ARG A 211 -3.25 -2.64 -18.70
C ARG A 211 -2.30 -1.49 -18.36
N LYS A 212 -2.50 -0.30 -18.95
CA LYS A 212 -1.66 0.87 -18.69
C LYS A 212 -1.80 1.36 -17.26
N ALA A 213 -3.01 1.36 -16.71
CA ALA A 213 -3.28 1.70 -15.31
C ALA A 213 -2.62 0.73 -14.33
N LYS A 214 -2.73 -0.59 -14.57
CA LYS A 214 -2.06 -1.61 -13.75
C LYS A 214 -0.55 -1.51 -13.81
N ALA A 215 0.03 -1.34 -15.00
CA ALA A 215 1.48 -1.17 -15.15
C ALA A 215 1.98 0.09 -14.43
N ALA A 216 1.27 1.21 -14.56
CA ALA A 216 1.63 2.45 -13.87
C ALA A 216 1.52 2.31 -12.33
N ALA A 217 0.48 1.63 -11.83
CA ALA A 217 0.31 1.36 -10.40
C ALA A 217 1.43 0.46 -9.85
N GLU A 218 1.83 -0.58 -10.59
CA GLU A 218 2.91 -1.48 -10.18
C GLU A 218 4.27 -0.78 -10.16
N VAL A 219 4.58 0.04 -11.18
CA VAL A 219 5.82 0.84 -11.21
C VAL A 219 5.84 1.82 -10.04
N LYS A 220 4.72 2.50 -9.76
CA LYS A 220 4.64 3.44 -8.63
C LYS A 220 4.80 2.72 -7.29
N ALA A 221 4.15 1.57 -7.10
CA ALA A 221 4.28 0.77 -5.89
C ALA A 221 5.73 0.28 -5.68
N LYS A 222 6.41 -0.18 -6.73
CA LYS A 222 7.83 -0.56 -6.67
C LYS A 222 8.73 0.64 -6.32
N GLN A 223 8.51 1.81 -6.93
CA GLN A 223 9.29 3.01 -6.60
C GLN A 223 9.07 3.50 -5.17
N ASP A 224 7.84 3.48 -4.66
CA ASP A 224 7.56 3.89 -3.28
C ASP A 224 8.14 2.88 -2.28
N ALA A 225 8.07 1.58 -2.57
CA ALA A 225 8.71 0.55 -1.76
C ALA A 225 10.23 0.71 -1.70
N ASP A 226 10.87 0.94 -2.85
CA ASP A 226 12.33 1.14 -2.94
C ASP A 226 12.77 2.42 -2.22
N ARG A 227 12.04 3.54 -2.42
CA ARG A 227 12.28 4.79 -1.68
C ARG A 227 12.14 4.60 -0.17
N LYS A 228 11.10 3.89 0.28
CA LYS A 228 10.86 3.64 1.70
C LYS A 228 11.95 2.74 2.29
N ALA A 229 12.38 1.71 1.57
CA ALA A 229 13.48 0.84 1.98
C ALA A 229 14.80 1.61 2.08
N LYS A 230 15.12 2.44 1.08
CA LYS A 230 16.33 3.27 1.07
C LYS A 230 16.32 4.32 2.19
N ALA A 231 15.19 4.99 2.42
CA ALA A 231 15.04 5.95 3.51
C ALA A 231 15.17 5.28 4.89
N ALA A 232 14.62 4.08 5.07
CA ALA A 232 14.76 3.32 6.31
C ALA A 232 16.20 2.86 6.55
N ALA A 233 16.91 2.41 5.51
CA ALA A 233 18.31 2.01 5.59
C ALA A 233 19.22 3.21 5.95
N ASP A 234 19.00 4.37 5.31
CA ASP A 234 19.76 5.60 5.59
C ASP A 234 19.49 6.10 7.02
N ALA A 235 18.22 6.13 7.45
CA ALA A 235 17.86 6.49 8.82
C ALA A 235 18.51 5.57 9.87
N LYS A 236 18.53 4.25 9.61
CA LYS A 236 19.19 3.28 10.49
C LYS A 236 20.70 3.47 10.54
N ALA A 237 21.35 3.66 9.39
CA ALA A 237 22.78 3.92 9.31
C ALA A 237 23.17 5.21 10.05
N LYS A 238 22.35 6.27 9.92
CA LYS A 238 22.56 7.53 10.63
C LYS A 238 22.37 7.39 12.14
N GLN A 239 21.37 6.64 12.60
CA GLN A 239 21.18 6.35 14.02
C GLN A 239 22.32 5.53 14.61
N GLU A 240 22.79 4.50 13.91
CA GLU A 240 23.93 3.69 14.36
C GLU A 240 25.23 4.51 14.42
N ALA A 241 25.47 5.38 13.43
CA ALA A 241 26.62 6.29 13.43
C ALA A 241 26.55 7.30 14.59
N ASP A 242 25.39 7.92 14.83
CA ASP A 242 25.20 8.87 15.95
C ASP A 242 25.37 8.18 17.31
N ALA A 243 24.79 6.98 17.48
CA ALA A 243 24.93 6.19 18.70
C ALA A 243 26.39 5.81 18.97
N LYS A 244 27.12 5.38 17.94
CA LYS A 244 28.55 5.04 18.06
C LYS A 244 29.39 6.26 18.41
N ALA A 245 29.15 7.41 17.75
CA ALA A 245 29.85 8.66 18.05
C ALA A 245 29.59 9.15 19.48
N ARG A 246 28.34 9.07 19.97
CA ARG A 246 28.01 9.39 21.36
C ARG A 246 28.69 8.46 22.35
N GLN A 247 28.70 7.15 22.08
CA GLN A 247 29.33 6.18 22.96
C GLN A 247 30.85 6.40 23.04
N GLU A 248 31.50 6.70 21.91
CA GLU A 248 32.93 6.99 21.87
C GLU A 248 33.26 8.30 22.59
N ALA A 249 32.46 9.36 22.39
CA ALA A 249 32.61 10.63 23.12
C ALA A 249 32.42 10.45 24.64
N GLN A 250 31.42 9.66 25.05
CA GLN A 250 31.18 9.33 26.47
C GLN A 250 32.39 8.59 27.06
N ARG A 251 32.88 7.53 26.39
CA ARG A 251 34.05 6.77 26.87
C ARG A 251 35.29 7.64 27.00
N LYS A 252 35.51 8.56 26.05
CA LYS A 252 36.65 9.47 26.11
C LYS A 252 36.52 10.47 27.27
N ALA A 253 35.32 11.03 27.48
CA ALA A 253 35.06 11.93 28.60
C ALA A 253 35.22 11.23 29.95
N ASP A 254 34.72 10.00 30.10
CA ASP A 254 34.84 9.21 31.32
C ASP A 254 36.31 8.84 31.61
N ALA A 255 37.08 8.49 30.56
CA ALA A 255 38.51 8.20 30.70
C ALA A 255 39.30 9.44 31.13
N GLU A 256 39.05 10.60 30.51
CA GLU A 256 39.72 11.85 30.87
C GLU A 256 39.34 12.32 32.28
N ALA A 257 38.07 12.19 32.68
CA ALA A 257 37.62 12.51 34.03
C ALA A 257 38.29 11.61 35.08
N LYS A 258 38.41 10.31 34.78
CA LYS A 258 39.10 9.36 35.67
C LYS A 258 40.59 9.67 35.80
N GLU A 259 41.27 9.98 34.70
CA GLU A 259 42.69 10.34 34.71
C GLU A 259 42.94 11.62 35.52
N ARG A 260 42.11 12.65 35.33
CA ARG A 260 42.20 13.89 36.11
C ARG A 260 41.95 13.65 37.60
N ALA A 261 40.93 12.88 37.95
CA ALA A 261 40.64 12.56 39.34
C ALA A 261 41.78 11.77 40.01
N GLU A 262 42.40 10.84 39.28
CA GLU A 262 43.54 10.08 39.79
C GLU A 262 44.80 10.94 39.93
N ALA A 263 45.06 11.84 38.97
CA ALA A 263 46.18 12.78 39.04
C ALA A 263 46.03 13.73 40.24
N GLU A 264 44.83 14.31 40.43
CA GLU A 264 44.54 15.21 41.54
C GLU A 264 44.62 14.49 42.90
N ALA A 265 44.13 13.25 42.97
CA ALA A 265 44.24 12.44 44.18
C ALA A 265 45.72 12.16 44.54
N ARG A 266 46.55 11.81 43.54
CA ARG A 266 47.99 11.57 43.73
C ARG A 266 48.72 12.85 44.14
N GLU A 267 48.41 13.99 43.54
CA GLU A 267 49.00 15.27 43.88
C GLU A 267 48.66 15.68 45.32
N SER A 268 47.38 15.57 45.71
CA SER A 268 46.95 15.89 47.08
C SER A 268 47.61 14.99 48.13
N ALA A 269 47.81 13.70 47.82
CA ALA A 269 48.48 12.76 48.70
C ALA A 269 49.98 13.08 48.82
N ALA A 270 50.64 13.44 47.71
CA ALA A 270 52.03 13.86 47.71
C ALA A 270 52.24 15.17 48.48
N GLU A 271 51.32 16.12 48.36
CA GLU A 271 51.39 17.38 49.11
C GLU A 271 51.21 17.15 50.60
N LYS A 272 50.21 16.36 51.02
CA LYS A 272 50.02 16.00 52.44
C LYS A 272 51.26 15.32 53.01
N ALA A 273 51.85 14.36 52.29
CA ALA A 273 53.08 13.68 52.74
C ALA A 273 54.26 14.65 52.89
N ARG A 274 54.40 15.63 51.98
CA ARG A 274 55.44 16.67 52.09
C ARG A 274 55.20 17.60 53.27
N GLN A 275 53.95 18.01 53.51
CA GLN A 275 53.59 18.85 54.66
C GLN A 275 53.84 18.12 55.98
N GLU A 276 53.45 16.86 56.10
CA GLU A 276 53.71 16.03 57.28
C GLU A 276 55.21 15.86 57.53
N ALA A 277 56.00 15.56 56.50
CA ALA A 277 57.46 15.46 56.62
C ALA A 277 58.11 16.79 57.02
N ALA A 278 57.63 17.92 56.47
CA ALA A 278 58.12 19.25 56.84
C ALA A 278 57.76 19.60 58.29
N ASN A 279 56.54 19.30 58.72
CA ASN A 279 56.08 19.52 60.09
C ASN A 279 56.87 18.70 61.09
N LYS A 280 57.10 17.41 60.82
CA LYS A 280 57.94 16.54 61.66
C LYS A 280 59.36 17.08 61.78
N LYS A 281 59.97 17.50 60.67
CA LYS A 281 61.31 18.11 60.66
C LYS A 281 61.35 19.42 61.45
N ALA A 282 60.32 20.26 61.34
CA ALA A 282 60.22 21.51 62.08
C ALA A 282 60.05 21.26 63.59
N GLU A 283 59.27 20.25 63.97
CA GLU A 283 59.09 19.83 65.36
C GLU A 283 60.39 19.29 65.96
N SER A 284 61.10 18.39 65.26
CA SER A 284 62.41 17.89 65.71
C SER A 284 63.41 19.03 65.95
N LYS A 285 63.43 20.04 65.07
CA LYS A 285 64.27 21.25 65.26
C LYS A 285 63.89 22.06 66.50
N ARG A 286 62.59 22.19 66.79
CA ARG A 286 62.09 22.90 67.98
C ARG A 286 62.46 22.13 69.26
N ILE A 287 62.30 20.81 69.25
CA ILE A 287 62.70 19.93 70.35
C ILE A 287 64.22 20.01 70.55
N ALA A 288 65.02 19.97 69.49
CA ALA A 288 66.47 20.11 69.59
C ALA A 288 66.87 21.47 70.16
N SER A 289 66.21 22.55 69.72
CA SER A 289 66.49 23.91 70.19
C SER A 289 66.11 24.10 71.66
N SER A 290 65.01 23.51 72.13
CA SER A 290 64.63 23.54 73.54
C SER A 290 65.61 22.73 74.39
N ALA A 291 65.95 21.51 73.98
CA ALA A 291 66.96 20.70 74.67
C ALA A 291 68.32 21.43 74.76
N LYS A 292 68.75 22.10 73.68
CA LYS A 292 69.98 22.92 73.70
C LYS A 292 69.92 24.02 74.76
N ARG A 293 68.78 24.70 74.94
CA ARG A 293 68.62 25.71 76.01
C ARG A 293 68.77 25.09 77.39
N ASP A 294 68.21 23.91 77.61
CA ASP A 294 68.34 23.19 78.88
C ASP A 294 69.80 22.80 79.16
N PHE A 295 70.55 22.42 78.12
CA PHE A 295 71.99 22.16 78.24
C PHE A 295 72.75 23.39 78.69
N GLU A 296 72.49 24.54 78.07
CA GLU A 296 73.14 25.80 78.45
C GLU A 296 72.81 26.20 79.88
N GLN A 297 71.55 26.06 80.32
CA GLN A 297 71.15 26.35 81.69
C GLN A 297 71.87 25.45 82.69
N LYS A 298 71.99 24.16 82.39
CA LYS A 298 72.72 23.21 83.23
C LYS A 298 74.21 23.54 83.34
N ILE A 299 74.85 23.92 82.23
CA ILE A 299 76.25 24.35 82.24
C ILE A 299 76.42 25.64 83.04
N LYS A 300 75.55 26.64 82.82
CA LYS A 300 75.60 27.91 83.56
C LYS A 300 75.45 27.70 85.07
N GLY A 301 74.60 26.76 85.50
CA GLY A 301 74.47 26.38 86.92
C GLY A 301 75.69 25.66 87.50
N ALA A 302 76.40 24.87 86.68
CA ALA A 302 77.63 24.19 87.07
C ALA A 302 78.88 25.08 86.99
N TRP A 303 78.81 26.20 86.25
CA TRP A 303 79.94 27.06 85.97
C TRP A 303 80.40 27.85 87.20
N ARG A 304 81.69 27.81 87.49
CA ARG A 304 82.35 28.58 88.55
C ARG A 304 83.20 29.66 87.90
N MET A 305 82.72 30.89 87.92
CA MET A 305 83.42 32.01 87.27
C MET A 305 84.77 32.27 87.96
N PRO A 306 85.89 32.30 87.21
CA PRO A 306 87.21 32.61 87.77
C PRO A 306 87.28 34.08 88.20
N ILE A 307 87.89 34.32 89.36
CA ILE A 307 88.02 35.64 89.95
C ILE A 307 89.10 36.41 89.17
N GLY A 308 88.81 37.64 88.73
CA GLY A 308 89.77 38.49 88.00
C GLY A 308 89.61 38.52 86.47
N SER A 309 88.71 37.72 85.90
CA SER A 309 88.51 37.59 84.45
C SER A 309 87.22 38.25 83.92
N SER A 310 86.72 39.30 84.58
CA SER A 310 85.48 40.00 84.19
C SER A 310 85.57 40.58 82.77
N GLY A 311 84.47 40.45 82.00
CA GLY A 311 84.38 40.93 80.62
C GLY A 311 84.93 39.97 79.55
N GLN A 312 85.60 38.89 79.94
CA GLN A 312 86.11 37.91 78.98
C GLN A 312 85.02 36.95 78.48
N LYS A 313 85.19 36.49 77.23
CA LYS A 313 84.26 35.59 76.53
C LYS A 313 84.93 34.27 76.23
N ALA A 314 84.16 33.20 76.38
CA ALA A 314 84.55 31.84 76.00
C ALA A 314 83.44 31.21 75.15
N THR A 315 83.80 30.49 74.11
CA THR A 315 82.87 29.73 73.29
C THR A 315 83.23 28.25 73.39
N ALA A 316 82.29 27.43 73.83
CA ALA A 316 82.47 25.98 73.90
C ALA A 316 81.62 25.30 72.82
N ARG A 317 82.27 24.47 72.00
CA ARG A 317 81.59 23.50 71.14
C ARG A 317 81.63 22.14 71.83
N VAL A 318 80.46 21.57 72.07
CA VAL A 318 80.29 20.33 72.80
C VAL A 318 79.64 19.29 71.90
N THR A 319 80.19 18.09 71.90
CA THR A 319 79.63 16.91 71.23
C THR A 319 79.26 15.88 72.29
N LEU A 320 78.02 15.43 72.26
CA LEU A 320 77.43 14.48 73.19
C LEU A 320 77.18 13.10 72.52
N SER A 321 77.20 12.06 73.34
CA SER A 321 76.71 10.73 73.00
C SER A 321 75.18 10.68 73.01
N ASP A 322 74.59 9.59 72.50
CA ASP A 322 73.13 9.40 72.51
C ASP A 322 72.53 9.31 73.93
N SER A 323 73.36 8.95 74.92
CA SER A 323 73.01 8.92 76.36
C SER A 323 73.18 10.26 77.07
N GLY A 324 73.64 11.30 76.38
CA GLY A 324 73.92 12.62 76.97
C GLY A 324 75.26 12.72 77.68
N SER A 325 76.17 11.78 77.48
CA SER A 325 77.54 11.89 77.99
C SER A 325 78.40 12.75 77.08
N VAL A 326 79.39 13.46 77.63
CA VAL A 326 80.29 14.31 76.85
C VAL A 326 81.32 13.46 76.11
N THR A 327 81.35 13.58 74.78
CA THR A 327 82.34 12.89 73.92
C THR A 327 83.50 13.81 73.53
N SER A 328 83.21 15.08 73.22
CA SER A 328 84.23 16.05 72.85
C SER A 328 83.86 17.45 73.35
N VAL A 329 84.84 18.19 73.85
CA VAL A 329 84.70 19.59 74.27
C VAL A 329 85.84 20.38 73.65
N ILE A 330 85.49 21.41 72.88
CA ILE A 330 86.44 22.34 72.28
C ILE A 330 86.08 23.74 72.79
N VAL A 331 86.90 24.28 73.69
CA VAL A 331 86.71 25.63 74.25
C VAL A 331 87.70 26.61 73.61
N ASN A 332 87.18 27.72 73.10
CA ASN A 332 87.95 28.86 72.62
C ASN A 332 87.72 30.05 73.56
N ALA A 333 88.76 30.47 74.26
CA ALA A 333 88.76 31.62 75.16
C ALA A 333 90.13 32.31 75.09
N SER A 334 90.14 33.62 75.34
CA SER A 334 91.39 34.42 75.38
C SER A 334 92.22 34.16 76.64
N ASP A 335 91.58 33.68 77.71
CA ASP A 335 92.19 33.43 79.02
C ASP A 335 92.20 31.93 79.34
N PRO A 336 93.36 31.35 79.70
CA PRO A 336 93.48 29.96 80.11
C PRO A 336 92.58 29.56 81.30
N ASP A 337 92.38 30.43 82.28
CA ASP A 337 91.62 30.13 83.50
C ASP A 337 90.12 30.06 83.18
N VAL A 338 89.62 30.96 82.32
CA VAL A 338 88.25 30.90 81.80
C VAL A 338 88.06 29.66 80.94
N LYS A 339 89.07 29.28 80.13
CA LYS A 339 89.02 28.06 79.31
C LYS A 339 88.85 26.80 80.18
N ALA A 340 89.70 26.64 81.20
CA ALA A 340 89.66 25.49 82.10
C ALA A 340 88.36 25.44 82.92
N SER A 341 87.89 26.59 83.41
CA SER A 341 86.64 26.71 84.14
C SER A 341 85.42 26.28 83.30
N VAL A 342 85.32 26.75 82.05
CA VAL A 342 84.23 26.37 81.13
C VAL A 342 84.31 24.88 80.76
N GLU A 343 85.51 24.34 80.54
CA GLU A 343 85.70 22.91 80.25
C GLU A 343 85.25 22.02 81.43
N GLN A 344 85.57 22.41 82.66
CA GLN A 344 85.14 21.72 83.87
C GLN A 344 83.62 21.81 84.05
N ALA A 345 83.01 22.98 83.82
CA ALA A 345 81.56 23.17 83.93
C ALA A 345 80.79 22.27 82.94
N VAL A 346 81.28 22.16 81.71
CA VAL A 346 80.68 21.31 80.68
C VAL A 346 80.76 19.82 81.05
N ARG A 347 81.88 19.36 81.63
CA ARG A 347 82.00 17.97 82.08
C ARG A 347 81.19 17.68 83.35
N ALA A 348 81.14 18.62 84.29
CA ALA A 348 80.39 18.48 85.54
C ALA A 348 78.87 18.48 85.33
N ALA A 349 78.38 19.13 84.28
CA ALA A 349 76.96 19.15 83.91
C ALA A 349 76.47 17.83 83.27
N ALA A 350 77.37 16.92 82.90
CA ALA A 350 77.01 15.61 82.35
C ALA A 350 76.37 14.70 83.44
N PRO A 351 75.40 13.83 83.09
CA PRO A 351 74.80 13.63 81.77
C PRO A 351 73.74 14.69 81.42
N TYR A 352 73.63 15.02 80.13
CA TYR A 352 72.67 15.98 79.59
C TYR A 352 71.32 15.32 79.24
N PRO A 353 70.18 16.01 79.44
CA PRO A 353 68.85 15.47 79.15
C PRO A 353 68.58 15.39 77.63
N MET A 354 68.91 14.26 76.99
CA MET A 354 68.72 14.09 75.55
C MET A 354 67.24 13.96 75.16
N PRO A 355 66.79 14.57 74.05
CA PRO A 355 65.41 14.44 73.60
C PRO A 355 65.12 13.01 73.11
N SER A 356 63.89 12.55 73.34
CA SER A 356 63.43 11.20 72.94
C SER A 356 63.28 11.04 71.42
N ASP A 357 62.90 12.11 70.71
CA ASP A 357 62.82 12.10 69.24
C ASP A 357 64.22 11.89 68.62
N PRO A 358 64.42 10.87 67.76
CA PRO A 358 65.73 10.53 67.22
C PRO A 358 66.34 11.65 66.36
N ASP A 359 65.54 12.37 65.59
CA ASP A 359 66.04 13.42 64.69
C ASP A 359 66.41 14.68 65.49
N ALA A 360 65.58 15.06 66.46
CA ALA A 360 65.91 16.09 67.43
C ALA A 360 67.18 15.76 68.22
N ARG A 361 67.34 14.48 68.61
CA ARG A 361 68.52 14.00 69.33
C ARG A 361 69.77 14.15 68.49
N ARG A 362 69.75 13.72 67.21
CA ARG A 362 70.88 13.91 66.29
C ARG A 362 71.29 15.38 66.17
N GLU A 363 70.32 16.28 66.10
CA GLU A 363 70.58 17.72 66.00
C GLU A 363 71.05 18.35 67.33
N ALA A 364 70.59 17.82 68.47
CA ALA A 364 70.98 18.28 69.81
C ALA A 364 72.36 17.78 70.26
N ARG A 365 72.85 16.67 69.69
CA ARG A 365 74.17 16.08 70.04
C ARG A 365 75.34 17.03 69.87
N SER A 366 75.24 18.00 68.96
CA SER A 366 76.24 19.05 68.84
C SER A 366 75.60 20.41 69.11
N PHE A 367 76.22 21.18 69.99
CA PHE A 367 75.83 22.55 70.22
C PHE A 367 77.03 23.42 70.54
N THR A 368 76.87 24.69 70.28
CA THR A 368 77.84 25.73 70.60
C THR A 368 77.18 26.64 71.62
N SER A 369 77.84 26.90 72.74
CA SER A 369 77.38 27.86 73.73
C SER A 369 78.48 28.89 74.01
N SER A 370 78.06 30.13 74.24
CA SER A 370 78.95 31.24 74.57
C SER A 370 78.73 31.69 76.01
N PHE A 371 79.84 31.82 76.73
CA PHE A 371 79.91 32.21 78.12
C PHE A 371 80.60 33.57 78.22
N THR A 372 80.12 34.44 79.10
CA THR A 372 80.72 35.75 79.37
C THR A 372 80.78 35.91 80.87
N VAL A 373 81.98 36.18 81.39
CA VAL A 373 82.20 36.43 82.82
C VAL A 373 81.66 37.82 83.12
N LYS A 374 80.65 37.91 84.00
CA LYS A 374 80.09 39.18 84.45
C LYS A 374 80.91 39.74 85.60
#